data_AF-A0A1V5NK66-F1
#
_entry.id   AF-A0A1V5NK66-F1
#
_cell.length_a   1.000
_cell.length_b   1.000
_cell.length_c   1.000
_cell.angle_alpha   90.00
_cell.angle_beta   90.00
_cell.angle_gamma   90.00
#
_symmetry.space_group_name_H-M   'P 1'
#
loop_
_entity.id
_entity.type
_entity.pdbx_description
1 polymer ?
#
loop_
_entity_poly.entity_id
_entity_poly.type
_entity_poly.pdbx_seq_one_letter_code
_entity_poly.pdbx_strand_id
1 'polypeptide(L)'
;MSPPVKAPESVDGIPGLLSCLLYDVDRRRAREGLSRIVVFYQVPIWGSGCEPASSALLPLDRAWLDEIVSREWPSRRLPEPINEFLPTVEALLREHLFASLFRACVSSAAAEHSVRLASMQRAERNINDLLDALGREYHEQRQAVISEELFDVIAGFEVLKTRDHGC
;
A
#
# COMPACT_ATOMS: atom_id res chain seq x y z
N MET A 1 -23.35 -18.60 -1.92
CA MET A 1 -22.15 -17.87 -1.50
C MET A 1 -21.53 -17.29 -2.77
N SER A 2 -21.52 -15.96 -2.99
CA SER A 2 -20.78 -15.40 -4.13
C SER A 2 -19.29 -15.72 -3.95
N PRO A 3 -18.56 -16.07 -5.03
CA PRO A 3 -17.12 -16.31 -4.94
C PRO A 3 -16.39 -15.07 -4.39
N PRO A 4 -15.25 -15.24 -3.70
CA PRO A 4 -14.48 -14.11 -3.22
C PRO A 4 -14.05 -13.24 -4.41
N VAL A 5 -14.34 -11.95 -4.32
CA VAL A 5 -13.92 -10.98 -5.32
C VAL A 5 -12.40 -10.89 -5.26
N LYS A 6 -11.72 -11.38 -6.30
CA LYS A 6 -10.25 -11.34 -6.39
C LYS A 6 -9.82 -9.91 -6.74
N ALA A 7 -8.93 -9.32 -5.95
CA ALA A 7 -8.39 -8.00 -6.26
C ALA A 7 -7.66 -8.02 -7.63
N PRO A 8 -7.80 -6.97 -8.44
CA PRO A 8 -7.15 -6.90 -9.74
C PRO A 8 -5.63 -6.73 -9.54
N GLU A 9 -4.85 -7.51 -10.27
CA GLU A 9 -3.37 -7.45 -10.23
C GLU A 9 -2.80 -6.28 -11.06
N SER A 10 -3.64 -5.67 -11.91
CA SER A 10 -3.30 -4.51 -12.76
C SER A 10 -4.47 -3.52 -12.83
N VAL A 11 -4.16 -2.25 -13.12
CA VAL A 11 -5.14 -1.18 -13.36
C VAL A 11 -6.10 -1.55 -14.50
N ASP A 12 -5.61 -2.27 -15.53
CA ASP A 12 -6.42 -2.70 -16.68
C ASP A 12 -7.52 -3.70 -16.29
N GLY A 13 -7.36 -4.41 -15.17
CA GLY A 13 -8.35 -5.35 -14.65
C GLY A 13 -9.45 -4.69 -13.82
N ILE A 14 -9.28 -3.42 -13.43
CA ILE A 14 -10.23 -2.71 -12.56
C ILE A 14 -11.61 -2.57 -13.23
N PRO A 15 -11.75 -2.12 -14.49
CA PRO A 15 -13.08 -1.96 -15.10
C PRO A 15 -13.93 -3.25 -15.13
N GLY A 16 -13.30 -4.39 -15.41
CA GLY A 16 -13.96 -5.70 -15.40
C GLY A 16 -14.44 -6.09 -14.00
N LEU A 17 -13.58 -5.91 -12.99
CA LEU A 17 -13.93 -6.12 -11.58
C LEU A 17 -15.12 -5.25 -11.16
N LEU A 18 -15.08 -3.96 -11.50
CA LEU A 18 -16.14 -3.01 -11.15
C LEU A 18 -17.47 -3.38 -11.78
N SER A 19 -17.47 -3.81 -13.03
CA SER A 19 -18.69 -4.27 -13.71
C SER A 19 -19.31 -5.46 -12.97
N CYS A 20 -18.48 -6.44 -12.56
CA CYS A 20 -18.93 -7.57 -11.75
C CYS A 20 -19.43 -7.15 -10.37
N LEU A 21 -18.72 -6.24 -9.69
CA LEU A 21 -19.09 -5.72 -8.37
C LEU A 21 -20.42 -4.96 -8.41
N LEU A 22 -20.59 -4.06 -9.38
CA LEU A 22 -21.83 -3.31 -9.57
C LEU A 22 -23.01 -4.24 -9.88
N TYR A 23 -22.80 -5.25 -10.72
CA TYR A 23 -23.81 -6.27 -10.98
C TYR A 23 -24.19 -7.05 -9.72
N ASP A 24 -23.21 -7.50 -8.94
CA ASP A 24 -23.46 -8.24 -7.70
C ASP A 24 -24.15 -7.38 -6.63
N VAL A 25 -23.76 -6.10 -6.54
CA VAL A 25 -24.41 -5.10 -5.67
C VAL A 25 -25.87 -4.90 -6.07
N ASP A 26 -26.14 -4.70 -7.35
CA ASP A 26 -27.49 -4.47 -7.86
C ASP A 26 -28.38 -5.70 -7.65
N ARG A 27 -27.83 -6.89 -7.92
CA ARG A 27 -28.51 -8.18 -7.66
C ARG A 27 -28.88 -8.34 -6.18
N ARG A 28 -27.98 -7.98 -5.25
CA ARG A 28 -28.26 -8.06 -3.81
C ARG A 28 -29.23 -6.97 -3.37
N ARG A 29 -29.13 -5.78 -3.93
CA ARG A 29 -30.07 -4.69 -3.65
C ARG A 29 -31.52 -5.08 -3.99
N ALA A 30 -31.71 -5.73 -5.13
CA ALA A 30 -33.03 -6.22 -5.56
C ALA A 30 -33.59 -7.35 -4.68
N ARG A 31 -32.74 -8.20 -4.09
CA ARG A 31 -33.16 -9.36 -3.29
C ARG A 31 -33.23 -9.09 -1.79
N GLU A 32 -32.31 -8.31 -1.27
CA GLU A 32 -32.03 -8.15 0.16
C GLU A 32 -32.35 -6.73 0.68
N GLY A 33 -32.72 -5.80 -0.21
CA GLY A 33 -33.11 -4.44 0.17
C GLY A 33 -31.95 -3.58 0.68
N LEU A 34 -30.73 -3.80 0.17
CA LEU A 34 -29.55 -3.01 0.53
C LEU A 34 -29.76 -1.51 0.24
N SER A 35 -29.90 -0.73 1.30
CA SER A 35 -30.19 0.71 1.22
C SER A 35 -28.95 1.58 1.31
N ARG A 36 -27.88 1.09 1.96
CA ARG A 36 -26.64 1.84 2.20
C ARG A 36 -25.41 1.08 1.70
N ILE A 37 -24.57 1.76 0.93
CA ILE A 37 -23.31 1.25 0.41
C ILE A 37 -22.21 2.22 0.79
N VAL A 38 -21.21 1.70 1.50
CA VAL A 38 -20.01 2.45 1.90
C VAL A 38 -18.80 1.72 1.36
N VAL A 39 -17.88 2.48 0.79
CA VAL A 39 -16.60 1.98 0.30
C VAL A 39 -15.50 2.46 1.22
N PHE A 40 -14.68 1.52 1.67
CA PHE A 40 -13.45 1.78 2.42
C PHE A 40 -12.27 1.52 1.51
N TYR A 41 -11.32 2.45 1.47
CA TYR A 41 -10.12 2.33 0.66
C TYR A 41 -8.97 3.07 1.33
N GLN A 42 -7.75 2.76 0.90
CA GLN A 42 -6.55 3.43 1.38
C GLN A 42 -6.18 4.56 0.41
N VAL A 43 -5.78 5.70 0.94
CA VAL A 43 -5.25 6.82 0.17
C VAL A 43 -3.76 6.98 0.47
N PRO A 44 -2.88 7.00 -0.55
CA PRO A 44 -1.47 7.23 -0.33
C PRO A 44 -1.23 8.68 0.12
N ILE A 45 -0.45 8.87 1.18
CA ILE A 45 0.00 10.20 1.62
C ILE A 45 1.43 10.47 1.15
N TRP A 46 1.76 11.75 0.98
CA TRP A 46 3.14 12.17 0.67
C TRP A 46 4.09 11.80 1.83
N GLY A 47 5.28 11.31 1.51
CA GLY A 47 6.36 11.04 2.47
C GLY A 47 6.55 9.58 2.85
N SER A 48 5.52 8.90 3.36
CA SER A 48 5.42 7.44 3.50
C SER A 48 4.26 7.08 4.43
N GLY A 49 3.17 6.58 3.85
CA GLY A 49 2.04 6.10 4.63
C GLY A 49 0.80 5.97 3.77
N CYS A 50 -0.28 5.55 4.42
CA CYS A 50 -1.62 5.56 3.86
C CYS A 50 -2.60 5.95 4.95
N GLU A 51 -3.67 6.63 4.56
CA GLU A 51 -4.78 6.93 5.46
C GLU A 51 -6.05 6.19 4.99
N PRO A 52 -6.85 5.67 5.94
CA PRO A 52 -8.12 5.07 5.61
C PRO A 52 -9.10 6.16 5.21
N ALA A 53 -9.64 6.06 4.00
CA ALA A 53 -10.74 6.86 3.52
C ALA A 53 -12.01 6.01 3.45
N SER A 54 -13.14 6.65 3.72
CA SER A 54 -14.45 6.05 3.50
C SER A 54 -15.35 7.01 2.74
N SER A 55 -16.14 6.48 1.82
CA SER A 55 -17.12 7.26 1.07
C SER A 55 -18.43 6.50 0.97
N ALA A 56 -19.55 7.18 1.23
CA ALA A 56 -20.88 6.63 1.00
C ALA A 56 -21.18 6.72 -0.50
N LEU A 57 -21.43 5.58 -1.15
CA LEU A 57 -21.86 5.51 -2.54
C LEU A 57 -23.37 5.63 -2.66
N LEU A 58 -24.09 5.01 -1.73
CA LEU A 58 -25.55 5.04 -1.65
C LEU A 58 -26.00 5.10 -0.19
N PRO A 59 -27.13 5.75 0.12
CA PRO A 59 -27.93 6.56 -0.80
C PRO A 59 -27.20 7.87 -1.15
N LEU A 60 -27.51 8.44 -2.33
CA LEU A 60 -27.18 9.84 -2.61
C LEU A 60 -28.15 10.68 -1.79
N ASP A 61 -27.72 11.09 -0.61
CA ASP A 61 -28.55 11.80 0.35
C ASP A 61 -28.68 13.29 0.01
N ARG A 62 -29.48 14.00 0.81
CA ARG A 62 -29.72 15.42 0.60
C ARG A 62 -28.45 16.25 0.80
N ALA A 63 -27.56 15.83 1.70
CA ALA A 63 -26.29 16.50 1.93
C ALA A 63 -25.39 16.44 0.68
N TRP A 64 -25.35 15.29 0.00
CA TRP A 64 -24.64 15.16 -1.28
C TRP A 64 -25.22 16.07 -2.37
N LEU A 65 -26.55 16.17 -2.45
CA LEU A 65 -27.22 17.08 -3.41
C LEU A 65 -26.91 18.55 -3.10
N ASP A 66 -27.00 18.95 -1.83
CA ASP A 66 -26.71 20.32 -1.39
C ASP A 66 -25.24 20.68 -1.68
N GLU A 67 -24.31 19.73 -1.51
CA GLU A 67 -22.90 19.91 -1.89
C GLU A 67 -22.78 20.21 -3.39
N ILE A 68 -23.44 19.44 -4.26
CA ILE A 68 -23.36 19.67 -5.71
C ILE A 68 -24.00 20.98 -6.13
N VAL A 69 -25.16 21.31 -5.55
CA VAL A 69 -25.87 22.58 -5.84
C VAL A 69 -25.03 23.78 -5.40
N SER A 70 -24.25 23.66 -4.34
CA SER A 70 -23.36 24.73 -3.87
C SER A 70 -22.14 24.98 -4.76
N ARG A 71 -21.79 24.05 -5.66
CA ARG A 71 -20.62 24.19 -6.53
C ARG A 71 -20.89 25.19 -7.64
N GLU A 72 -19.95 26.11 -7.83
CA GLU A 72 -19.99 27.01 -8.98
C GLU A 72 -19.82 26.22 -10.28
N TRP A 73 -20.61 26.61 -11.29
CA TRP A 73 -20.53 25.99 -12.61
C TRP A 73 -19.16 26.31 -13.24
N PRO A 74 -18.36 25.31 -13.63
CA PRO A 74 -16.94 25.51 -13.95
C PRO A 74 -16.67 26.17 -15.30
N SER A 75 -17.70 26.37 -16.14
CA SER A 75 -17.53 26.87 -17.51
C SER A 75 -18.53 27.98 -17.84
N ARG A 76 -18.26 28.78 -18.88
CA ARG A 76 -19.20 29.78 -19.37
C ARG A 76 -20.27 29.21 -20.32
N ARG A 77 -20.23 27.90 -20.59
CA ARG A 77 -21.23 27.23 -21.43
C ARG A 77 -22.44 26.90 -20.58
N LEU A 78 -23.64 27.26 -21.06
CA LEU A 78 -24.89 26.91 -20.39
C LEU A 78 -25.07 25.38 -20.38
N PRO A 79 -25.61 24.80 -19.30
CA PRO A 79 -25.97 23.39 -19.27
C PRO A 79 -27.00 23.09 -20.36
N GLU A 80 -26.84 21.95 -21.04
CA GLU A 80 -27.87 21.46 -21.94
C GLU A 80 -29.04 20.88 -21.12
N PRO A 81 -30.31 21.22 -21.44
CA PRO A 81 -31.44 20.65 -20.73
C PRO A 81 -31.49 19.13 -20.96
N ILE A 82 -31.77 18.40 -19.89
CA ILE A 82 -31.94 16.94 -19.97
C ILE A 82 -33.21 16.66 -20.79
N ASN A 83 -33.06 16.08 -21.98
CA ASN A 83 -34.18 15.72 -22.84
C ASN A 83 -35.10 14.69 -22.17
N GLU A 84 -34.54 13.55 -21.78
CA GLU A 84 -35.26 12.48 -21.08
C GLU A 84 -34.72 12.33 -19.65
N PHE A 85 -35.45 12.87 -18.68
CA PHE A 85 -34.99 12.99 -17.29
C PHE A 85 -34.56 11.65 -16.67
N LEU A 86 -35.45 10.67 -16.65
CA LEU A 86 -35.21 9.39 -15.99
C LEU A 86 -34.03 8.60 -16.58
N PRO A 87 -33.95 8.31 -17.90
CA PRO A 87 -32.86 7.51 -18.45
C PRO A 87 -31.51 8.24 -18.37
N THR A 88 -31.51 9.58 -18.47
CA THR A 88 -30.28 10.36 -18.33
C THR A 88 -29.76 10.33 -16.90
N VAL A 89 -30.64 10.51 -15.90
CA VAL A 89 -30.26 10.42 -14.49
C VAL A 89 -29.79 9.00 -14.14
N GLU A 90 -30.41 7.96 -14.68
CA GLU A 90 -29.97 6.58 -14.47
C GLU A 90 -28.55 6.35 -15.02
N ALA A 91 -28.28 6.82 -16.24
CA ALA A 91 -26.96 6.72 -16.85
C ALA A 91 -25.90 7.48 -16.05
N LEU A 92 -26.19 8.72 -15.62
CA LEU A 92 -25.29 9.52 -14.79
C LEU A 92 -25.03 8.87 -13.43
N LEU A 93 -26.05 8.28 -12.81
CA LEU A 93 -25.90 7.56 -11.54
C LEU A 93 -24.97 6.35 -11.70
N ARG A 94 -25.17 5.56 -12.77
CA ARG A 94 -24.32 4.40 -13.07
C ARG A 94 -22.86 4.81 -13.27
N GLU A 95 -22.64 5.88 -14.03
CA GLU A 95 -21.30 6.42 -14.28
C GLU A 95 -20.66 6.97 -13.00
N HIS A 96 -21.42 7.67 -12.17
CA HIS A 96 -20.95 8.18 -10.88
C HIS A 96 -20.50 7.04 -9.95
N LEU A 97 -21.29 5.96 -9.86
CA LEU A 97 -20.95 4.79 -9.04
C LEU A 97 -19.68 4.10 -9.57
N PHE A 98 -19.59 3.93 -10.89
CA PHE A 98 -18.41 3.36 -11.53
C PHE A 98 -17.16 4.20 -11.27
N ALA A 99 -17.21 5.51 -11.53
CA ALA A 99 -16.08 6.42 -11.33
C ALA A 99 -15.64 6.49 -9.86
N SER A 100 -16.59 6.50 -8.92
CA SER A 100 -16.29 6.54 -7.48
C SER A 100 -15.60 5.25 -7.00
N LEU A 101 -16.09 4.08 -7.45
CA LEU A 101 -15.45 2.81 -7.16
C LEU A 101 -14.08 2.69 -7.84
N PHE A 102 -13.96 3.12 -9.09
CA PHE A 102 -12.71 3.13 -9.83
C PHE A 102 -11.65 3.94 -9.09
N ARG A 103 -11.99 5.15 -8.66
CA ARG A 103 -11.11 6.00 -7.86
C ARG A 103 -10.67 5.30 -6.57
N ALA A 104 -11.60 4.66 -5.86
CA ALA A 104 -11.28 3.92 -4.63
C ALA A 104 -10.32 2.75 -4.89
N CYS A 105 -10.56 1.97 -5.94
CA CYS A 105 -9.69 0.85 -6.34
C CYS A 105 -8.29 1.32 -6.72
N VAL A 106 -8.17 2.35 -7.55
CA VAL A 106 -6.87 2.90 -7.97
C VAL A 106 -6.11 3.47 -6.76
N SER A 107 -6.80 4.21 -5.90
CA SER A 107 -6.18 4.77 -4.68
C SER A 107 -5.65 3.66 -3.77
N SER A 108 -6.44 2.60 -3.56
CA SER A 108 -6.04 1.47 -2.73
C SER A 108 -4.87 0.70 -3.33
N ALA A 109 -4.85 0.49 -4.64
CA ALA A 109 -3.74 -0.17 -5.33
C ALA A 109 -2.45 0.65 -5.24
N ALA A 110 -2.54 1.98 -5.43
CA ALA A 110 -1.41 2.88 -5.25
C ALA A 110 -0.89 2.85 -3.80
N ALA A 111 -1.78 2.94 -2.81
CA ALA A 111 -1.42 2.88 -1.40
C ALA A 111 -0.75 1.54 -1.02
N GLU A 112 -1.27 0.42 -1.50
CA GLU A 112 -0.66 -0.89 -1.28
C GLU A 112 0.77 -0.94 -1.84
N HIS A 113 0.97 -0.44 -3.06
CA HIS A 113 2.28 -0.40 -3.68
C HIS A 113 3.27 0.46 -2.87
N SER A 114 2.86 1.66 -2.47
CA SER A 114 3.69 2.56 -1.65
C SER A 114 4.07 1.95 -0.30
N VAL A 115 3.11 1.34 0.41
CA VAL A 115 3.36 0.72 1.72
C VAL A 115 4.25 -0.51 1.57
N ARG A 116 4.02 -1.33 0.54
CA ARG A 116 4.86 -2.50 0.24
C ARG A 116 6.31 -2.08 -0.02
N LEU A 117 6.53 -1.07 -0.86
CA LEU A 117 7.87 -0.52 -1.13
C LEU A 117 8.53 0.02 0.15
N ALA A 118 7.81 0.80 0.95
CA ALA A 118 8.33 1.34 2.20
C ALA A 118 8.72 0.22 3.20
N SER A 119 7.92 -0.85 3.27
CA SER A 119 8.22 -2.02 4.10
C SER A 119 9.47 -2.75 3.61
N MET A 120 9.63 -2.92 2.30
CA MET A 120 10.81 -3.55 1.69
C MET A 120 12.08 -2.73 1.95
N GLN A 121 12.02 -1.40 1.78
CA GLN A 121 13.15 -0.52 2.07
C GLN A 121 13.55 -0.54 3.55
N ARG A 122 12.59 -0.69 4.47
CA ARG A 122 12.89 -0.87 5.90
C ARG A 122 13.59 -2.20 6.15
N ALA A 123 13.12 -3.28 5.53
CA ALA A 123 13.76 -4.59 5.63
C ALA A 123 15.20 -4.57 5.07
N GLU A 124 15.41 -3.92 3.92
CA GLU A 124 16.73 -3.79 3.30
C GLU A 124 17.72 -3.04 4.21
N ARG A 125 17.30 -1.92 4.82
CA ARG A 125 18.13 -1.20 5.80
C ARG A 125 18.49 -2.07 6.99
N ASN A 126 17.51 -2.79 7.55
CA ASN A 126 17.75 -3.69 8.69
C ASN A 126 18.75 -4.81 8.34
N ILE A 127 18.71 -5.32 7.10
CA ILE A 127 19.65 -6.34 6.63
C ILE A 127 21.06 -5.76 6.52
N ASN A 128 21.21 -4.55 5.98
CA ASN A 128 22.51 -3.88 5.89
C ASN A 128 23.11 -3.62 7.28
N ASP A 129 22.30 -3.12 8.22
CA ASP A 129 22.74 -2.89 9.61
C ASP A 129 23.22 -4.19 10.27
N LEU A 130 22.55 -5.31 10.00
CA LEU A 130 22.94 -6.63 10.49
C LEU A 130 24.24 -7.13 9.85
N LEU A 131 24.40 -6.93 8.53
CA LEU A 131 25.64 -7.29 7.83
C LEU A 131 26.83 -6.50 8.37
N ASP A 132 26.65 -5.21 8.62
CA ASP A 132 27.70 -4.35 9.20
C ASP A 132 28.07 -4.78 10.63
N ALA A 133 27.09 -5.23 11.43
CA ALA A 133 27.33 -5.79 12.75
C ALA A 133 28.13 -7.10 12.68
N LEU A 134 27.73 -8.03 11.80
CA LEU A 134 28.43 -9.30 11.59
C LEU A 134 29.85 -9.11 11.04
N GLY A 135 30.04 -8.13 10.15
CA GLY A 135 31.36 -7.78 9.62
C GLY A 135 32.30 -7.29 10.70
N ARG A 136 31.82 -6.45 11.63
CA ARG A 136 32.60 -6.00 12.80
C ARG A 136 32.98 -7.16 13.70
N GLU A 137 32.02 -8.00 14.08
CA GLU A 137 32.26 -9.19 14.90
C GLU A 137 33.31 -10.12 14.26
N TYR A 138 33.20 -10.37 12.96
CA TYR A 138 34.17 -11.18 12.22
C TYR A 138 35.59 -10.59 12.27
N HIS A 139 35.72 -9.27 12.12
CA HIS A 139 37.03 -8.61 12.18
C HIS A 139 37.64 -8.63 13.57
N GLU A 140 36.82 -8.44 14.61
CA GLU A 140 37.25 -8.53 16.01
C GLU A 140 37.74 -9.95 16.35
N GLN A 141 36.96 -10.98 16.01
CA GLN A 141 37.35 -12.37 16.22
C GLN A 141 38.65 -12.72 15.47
N ARG A 142 38.78 -12.28 14.21
CA ARG A 142 40.00 -12.49 13.43
C ARG A 142 41.22 -11.82 14.08
N GLN A 143 41.08 -10.62 14.61
CA GLN A 143 42.17 -9.91 15.28
C GLN A 143 42.54 -10.53 16.63
N ALA A 144 41.56 -11.05 17.36
CA ALA A 144 41.79 -11.81 18.59
C ALA A 144 42.66 -13.06 18.31
N VAL A 145 42.31 -13.83 17.28
CA VAL A 145 43.09 -15.01 16.86
C VAL A 145 44.52 -14.65 16.47
N ILE A 146 44.71 -13.60 15.64
CA ILE A 146 46.07 -13.14 15.26
C ILE A 146 46.88 -12.74 16.50
N SER A 147 46.25 -12.06 17.46
CA SER A 147 46.92 -11.64 18.68
C SER A 147 47.32 -12.84 19.54
N GLU A 148 46.44 -13.83 19.67
CA GLU A 148 46.69 -15.09 20.37
C GLU A 148 47.88 -15.84 19.75
N GLU A 149 47.87 -16.05 18.43
CA GLU A 149 48.98 -16.70 17.71
C GLU A 149 50.30 -15.94 17.91
N LEU A 150 50.28 -14.60 17.89
CA LEU A 150 51.46 -13.79 18.10
C LEU A 150 52.01 -13.93 19.54
N PHE A 151 51.13 -13.95 20.55
CA PHE A 151 51.55 -14.16 21.94
C PHE A 151 52.17 -15.55 22.14
N ASP A 152 51.61 -16.59 21.52
CA ASP A 152 52.17 -17.94 21.56
C ASP A 152 53.58 -18.00 20.94
N VAL A 153 53.81 -17.33 19.81
CA VAL A 153 55.14 -17.25 19.17
C VAL A 153 56.16 -16.53 20.07
N ILE A 154 55.78 -15.41 20.69
CA ILE A 154 56.66 -14.65 21.59
C ILE A 154 57.02 -15.49 22.83
N ALA A 155 56.02 -16.11 23.47
CA ALA A 155 56.22 -16.97 24.63
C ALA A 155 57.14 -18.17 24.29
N GLY A 156 56.94 -18.80 23.12
CA GLY A 156 57.80 -19.87 22.64
C GLY A 156 59.26 -19.45 22.44
N PHE A 157 59.50 -18.25 21.90
CA PHE A 157 60.85 -17.72 21.72
C PHE A 157 61.55 -17.39 23.05
N GLU A 158 60.84 -16.82 24.02
CA GLU A 158 61.40 -16.53 25.34
C GLU A 158 61.88 -17.79 26.05
N VAL A 159 61.11 -18.88 25.97
CA VAL A 159 61.48 -20.18 26.55
C VAL A 159 62.80 -20.70 25.95
N LEU A 160 62.98 -20.59 24.63
CA LEU A 160 64.22 -20.98 23.96
C LEU A 160 65.39 -20.10 24.41
N LYS A 161 65.20 -18.78 24.49
CA LYS A 161 66.25 -17.84 24.91
C LYS A 161 66.70 -18.06 26.36
N THR A 162 65.77 -18.38 27.26
CA THR A 162 66.12 -18.74 28.65
C THR A 162 66.89 -20.05 28.78
N ARG A 163 66.75 -20.99 27.84
CA ARG A 163 67.54 -22.23 27.83
C ARG A 163 68.99 -22.00 27.41
N ASP A 164 69.25 -21.02 26.55
CA ASP A 164 70.61 -20.66 26.12
C ASP A 164 71.42 -19.84 27.15
N HIS A 165 70.77 -19.29 28.19
CA HIS A 165 71.44 -18.53 29.28
C HIS A 165 71.62 -19.36 30.56
N GLY A 166 71.22 -20.63 30.54
CA GLY A 166 71.39 -21.58 31.63
C GLY A 166 72.09 -22.84 31.12
N CYS A 167 73.43 -22.81 31.16
CA CYS A 167 74.42 -23.86 30.84
C CYS A 167 75.08 -23.77 29.46
#